data_AF-A0A317FFC5-F1
#
_entry.id   AF-A0A317FFC5-F1
#
_cell.length_a   1.000
_cell.length_b   1.000
_cell.length_c   1.000
_cell.angle_alpha   90.00
_cell.angle_beta   90.00
_cell.angle_gamma   90.00
#
_symmetry.space_group_name_H-M   'P 1'
#
loop_
_entity.id
_entity.type
_entity.pdbx_description
1 polymer ?
#
loop_
_entity_poly.entity_id
_entity_poly.type
_entity_poly.pdbx_seq_one_letter_code
_entity_poly.pdbx_strand_id
1 'polypeptide(L)'
;MRGLISFVAQHALAFIWNAAALVFLGTAWHELAIRDNSRTENSVLLLGAGALCGLIGNADRFEVLKVFGLEARMRRAVVEAEDVLQRLRAFAADLGAVVIHHNAGLSRWADPGIFQRQDAQKREVLRSLEKLGVSPEQLREARAADKVYVLQDYTSGVMSLIRKHYPGSAERRAEVETEARSAGRPITAGDLRKLAVSLGPVPPDVAELLADIEHYEAHGEHRRPEVWAQRRNW
;
A
#
# COMPACT_ATOMS: atom_id res chain seq x y z
N MET A 1 -41.63 -20.69 34.60
CA MET A 1 -40.72 -19.63 35.10
C MET A 1 -39.38 -19.57 34.37
N ARG A 2 -38.64 -20.67 34.15
CA ARG A 2 -37.33 -20.64 33.45
C ARG A 2 -37.37 -20.01 32.04
N GLY A 3 -38.42 -20.25 31.26
CA GLY A 3 -38.56 -19.66 29.92
C GLY A 3 -38.76 -18.14 29.89
N LEU A 4 -39.46 -17.58 30.88
CA LEU A 4 -39.72 -16.13 30.95
C LEU A 4 -38.44 -15.36 31.29
N ILE A 5 -37.60 -15.92 32.18
CA ILE A 5 -36.32 -15.33 32.58
C ILE A 5 -35.31 -15.36 31.41
N SER A 6 -35.27 -16.45 30.63
CA SER A 6 -34.43 -16.55 29.43
C SER A 6 -34.82 -15.54 28.35
N PHE A 7 -36.13 -15.38 28.11
CA PHE A 7 -36.64 -14.47 27.09
C PHE A 7 -36.31 -13.01 27.42
N VAL A 8 -36.50 -12.58 28.67
CA VAL A 8 -36.18 -11.22 29.12
C VAL A 8 -34.67 -10.96 29.06
N ALA A 9 -33.84 -11.95 29.41
CA ALA A 9 -32.38 -11.83 29.35
C ALA A 9 -31.86 -11.64 27.91
N GLN A 10 -32.41 -12.37 26.94
CA GLN A 10 -32.02 -12.24 25.52
C GLN A 10 -32.37 -10.86 24.94
N HIS A 11 -33.56 -10.34 25.24
CA HIS A 11 -33.98 -9.02 24.77
C HIS A 11 -33.16 -7.89 25.40
N ALA A 12 -32.82 -8.03 26.68
CA ALA A 12 -31.93 -7.09 27.35
C ALA A 12 -30.52 -7.10 26.73
N LEU A 13 -29.99 -8.27 26.38
CA LEU A 13 -28.67 -8.40 25.76
C LEU A 13 -28.64 -7.78 24.34
N ALA A 14 -29.65 -8.07 23.52
CA ALA A 14 -29.79 -7.48 22.18
C ALA A 14 -29.89 -5.95 22.22
N PHE A 15 -30.64 -5.42 23.19
CA PHE A 15 -30.74 -3.98 23.41
C PHE A 15 -29.39 -3.36 23.77
N ILE A 16 -28.63 -4.00 24.67
CA ILE A 16 -27.28 -3.53 25.07
C ILE A 16 -26.32 -3.50 23.88
N TRP A 17 -26.31 -4.54 23.04
CA TRP A 17 -25.43 -4.60 21.86
C TRP A 17 -25.81 -3.59 20.77
N ASN A 18 -27.10 -3.38 20.52
CA ASN A 18 -27.56 -2.36 19.58
C ASN A 18 -27.26 -0.93 20.08
N ALA A 19 -27.41 -0.69 21.38
CA ALA A 19 -27.02 0.58 22.00
C ALA A 19 -25.50 0.80 21.88
N ALA A 20 -24.69 -0.23 22.14
CA ALA A 20 -23.24 -0.16 21.96
C ALA A 20 -22.85 0.12 20.50
N ALA A 21 -23.51 -0.53 19.53
CA ALA A 21 -23.29 -0.28 18.11
C ALA A 21 -23.56 1.19 17.72
N LEU A 22 -24.68 1.74 18.20
CA LEU A 22 -25.02 3.16 17.97
C LEU A 22 -24.00 4.10 18.62
N VAL A 23 -23.50 3.77 19.81
CA VAL A 23 -22.45 4.55 20.48
C VAL A 23 -21.14 4.51 19.68
N PHE A 24 -20.70 3.33 19.21
CA PHE A 24 -19.48 3.21 18.40
C PHE A 24 -19.58 3.90 17.03
N LEU A 25 -20.74 3.80 16.37
CA LEU A 25 -20.98 4.50 15.10
C LEU A 25 -21.07 6.01 15.32
N GLY A 26 -21.70 6.46 16.40
CA GLY A 26 -21.80 7.87 16.77
C GLY A 26 -20.44 8.49 17.12
N THR A 27 -19.59 7.77 17.85
CA THR A 27 -18.23 8.25 18.17
C THR A 27 -17.34 8.24 16.94
N ALA A 28 -17.41 7.21 16.09
CA ALA A 28 -16.71 7.20 14.80
C ALA A 28 -17.12 8.40 13.93
N TRP A 29 -18.42 8.66 13.82
CA TRP A 29 -18.97 9.80 13.06
C TRP A 29 -18.52 11.13 13.64
N HIS A 30 -18.56 11.30 14.96
CA HIS A 30 -18.11 12.51 15.63
C HIS A 30 -16.60 12.75 15.44
N GLU A 31 -15.77 11.71 15.50
CA GLU A 31 -14.33 11.84 15.19
C GLU A 31 -14.08 12.24 13.73
N LEU A 32 -14.86 11.68 12.79
CA LEU A 32 -14.82 12.05 11.37
C LEU A 32 -15.32 13.48 11.10
N ALA A 33 -16.32 13.96 11.84
CA ALA A 33 -16.97 15.24 11.60
C ALA A 33 -16.26 16.44 12.24
N ILE A 34 -15.52 16.24 13.35
CA ILE A 34 -14.99 17.35 14.17
C ILE A 34 -13.47 17.49 14.10
N ARG A 35 -12.71 16.53 13.56
CA ARG A 35 -11.24 16.56 13.64
C ARG A 35 -10.49 16.44 12.32
N ASP A 36 -9.43 17.24 12.26
CA ASP A 36 -8.41 17.32 11.23
C ASP A 36 -7.71 15.97 10.98
N ASN A 37 -7.36 15.70 9.73
CA ASN A 37 -7.06 14.43 9.02
C ASN A 37 -6.00 13.47 9.63
N SER A 38 -5.54 13.68 10.85
CA SER A 38 -4.34 13.04 11.43
C SER A 38 -4.58 11.80 12.31
N ARG A 39 -5.83 11.32 12.48
CA ARG A 39 -6.17 10.17 13.36
C ARG A 39 -7.16 9.18 12.73
N THR A 40 -6.97 8.83 11.46
CA THR A 40 -7.84 7.90 10.71
C THR A 40 -7.83 6.46 11.24
N GLU A 41 -6.79 6.01 11.95
CA GLU A 41 -6.68 4.63 12.44
C GLU A 41 -7.77 4.24 13.46
N ASN A 42 -8.16 5.17 14.34
CA ASN A 42 -9.16 4.89 15.38
C ASN A 42 -10.59 4.85 14.83
N SER A 43 -10.90 5.67 13.83
CA SER A 43 -12.25 5.74 13.25
C SER A 43 -12.62 4.46 12.49
N VAL A 44 -11.66 3.83 11.82
CA VAL A 44 -11.86 2.53 11.14
C VAL A 44 -12.16 1.41 12.15
N LEU A 45 -11.43 1.37 13.27
CA LEU A 45 -11.67 0.41 14.34
C LEU A 45 -13.06 0.59 14.98
N LEU A 46 -13.49 1.83 15.21
CA LEU A 46 -14.81 2.13 15.79
C LEU A 46 -15.96 1.76 14.85
N LEU A 47 -15.83 2.00 13.54
CA LEU A 47 -16.81 1.55 12.54
C LEU A 47 -16.90 0.02 12.49
N GLY A 48 -15.76 -0.67 12.50
CA GLY A 48 -15.71 -2.13 12.54
C GLY A 48 -16.35 -2.71 13.80
N ALA A 49 -16.06 -2.13 14.97
CA ALA A 49 -16.67 -2.52 16.23
C ALA A 49 -18.20 -2.28 16.24
N GLY A 50 -18.66 -1.15 15.68
CA GLY A 50 -20.09 -0.84 15.55
C GLY A 50 -20.83 -1.85 14.67
N ALA A 51 -20.28 -2.19 13.51
CA ALA A 51 -20.85 -3.20 12.63
C ALA A 51 -20.93 -4.59 13.29
N LEU A 52 -19.88 -5.00 13.98
CA LEU A 52 -19.84 -6.30 14.69
C LEU A 52 -20.88 -6.35 15.83
N CYS A 53 -21.01 -5.28 16.61
CA CYS A 53 -22.01 -5.19 17.68
C CYS A 53 -23.44 -5.24 17.12
N GLY A 54 -23.71 -4.60 15.98
CA GLY A 54 -25.00 -4.67 15.30
C GLY A 54 -25.36 -6.08 14.81
N LEU A 55 -24.38 -6.82 14.31
CA LEU A 55 -24.55 -8.22 13.89
C LEU A 55 -24.87 -9.13 15.08
N ILE A 56 -24.11 -9.01 16.18
CA ILE A 56 -24.32 -9.81 17.39
C ILE A 56 -25.66 -9.47 18.06
N GLY A 57 -26.01 -8.18 18.13
CA GLY A 57 -27.28 -7.71 18.70
C GLY A 57 -28.54 -8.14 17.94
N ASN A 58 -28.39 -8.68 16.73
CA ASN A 58 -29.49 -9.22 15.93
C ASN A 58 -29.38 -10.74 15.69
N ALA A 59 -28.55 -11.45 16.46
CA ALA A 59 -28.35 -12.90 16.35
C ALA A 59 -29.66 -13.70 16.44
N ASP A 60 -30.64 -13.25 17.23
CA ASP A 60 -31.91 -13.94 17.42
C ASP A 60 -32.84 -13.86 16.19
N ARG A 61 -32.67 -12.88 15.30
CA ARG A 61 -33.38 -12.86 14.00
C ARG A 61 -32.97 -14.02 13.10
N PHE A 62 -31.85 -14.69 13.40
CA PHE A 62 -31.38 -15.87 12.67
C PHE A 62 -31.98 -17.20 13.17
N GLU A 63 -32.68 -17.24 14.32
CA GLU A 63 -33.24 -18.49 14.87
C GLU A 63 -34.62 -18.88 14.30
N VAL A 64 -35.53 -17.93 14.04
CA VAL A 64 -36.83 -18.17 13.37
C VAL A 64 -36.66 -18.68 11.93
N LEU A 65 -35.44 -18.60 11.43
CA LEU A 65 -35.04 -18.84 10.06
C LEU A 65 -34.65 -20.31 9.78
N LYS A 66 -34.43 -21.16 10.80
CA LYS A 66 -33.93 -22.55 10.66
C LYS A 66 -34.83 -23.54 9.89
N VAL A 67 -36.12 -23.22 9.66
CA VAL A 67 -37.11 -24.21 9.16
C VAL A 67 -37.32 -24.17 7.62
N PHE A 68 -36.89 -23.13 6.89
CA PHE A 68 -37.21 -22.97 5.47
C PHE A 68 -36.02 -22.56 4.58
N GLY A 69 -35.19 -23.51 4.13
CA GLY A 69 -34.17 -23.27 3.10
C GLY A 69 -32.95 -22.45 3.56
N LEU A 70 -32.68 -22.42 4.87
CA LEU A 70 -31.67 -21.57 5.47
C LEU A 70 -30.24 -21.98 5.16
N GLU A 71 -29.95 -23.28 5.01
CA GLU A 71 -28.60 -23.72 4.69
C GLU A 71 -28.12 -23.13 3.36
N ALA A 72 -29.00 -23.08 2.35
CA ALA A 72 -28.72 -22.43 1.08
C ALA A 72 -28.61 -20.90 1.18
N ARG A 73 -29.28 -20.26 2.14
CA ARG A 73 -29.17 -18.81 2.40
C ARG A 73 -27.94 -18.44 3.22
N MET A 74 -27.58 -19.24 4.22
CA MET A 74 -26.36 -19.08 5.02
C MET A 74 -25.12 -19.36 4.16
N ARG A 75 -25.12 -20.44 3.36
CA ARG A 75 -24.03 -20.68 2.39
C ARG A 75 -23.89 -19.51 1.42
N ARG A 76 -25.00 -18.97 0.92
CA ARG A 76 -24.99 -17.75 0.08
C ARG A 76 -24.45 -16.53 0.82
N ALA A 77 -24.88 -16.28 2.05
CA ALA A 77 -24.41 -15.14 2.84
C ALA A 77 -22.92 -15.26 3.19
N VAL A 78 -22.41 -16.47 3.45
CA VAL A 78 -20.98 -16.72 3.67
C VAL A 78 -20.20 -16.44 2.38
N VAL A 79 -20.65 -16.97 1.24
CA VAL A 79 -20.01 -16.71 -0.06
C VAL A 79 -20.03 -15.22 -0.41
N GLU A 80 -21.13 -14.52 -0.14
CA GLU A 80 -21.25 -13.08 -0.36
C GLU A 80 -20.33 -12.29 0.58
N ALA A 81 -20.23 -12.68 1.85
CA ALA A 81 -19.29 -12.07 2.79
C ALA A 81 -17.83 -12.31 2.37
N GLU A 82 -17.49 -13.50 1.88
CA GLU A 82 -16.17 -13.81 1.34
C GLU A 82 -15.84 -12.93 0.11
N ASP A 83 -16.79 -12.75 -0.82
CA ASP A 83 -16.64 -11.85 -1.97
C ASP A 83 -16.44 -10.39 -1.53
N VAL A 84 -17.25 -9.90 -0.58
CA VAL A 84 -17.08 -8.55 -0.02
C VAL A 84 -15.71 -8.39 0.66
N LEU A 85 -15.26 -9.38 1.42
CA LEU A 85 -13.93 -9.36 2.04
C LEU A 85 -12.81 -9.35 1.00
N GLN A 86 -12.94 -10.10 -0.10
CA GLN A 86 -11.99 -10.07 -1.21
C GLN A 86 -11.94 -8.70 -1.87
N ARG A 87 -13.10 -8.08 -2.12
CA ARG A 87 -13.19 -6.71 -2.69
C ARG A 87 -12.59 -5.67 -1.75
N LEU A 88 -12.83 -5.77 -0.44
CA LEU A 88 -12.23 -4.86 0.55
C LEU A 88 -10.70 -5.02 0.62
N ARG A 89 -10.18 -6.24 0.51
CA ARG A 89 -8.73 -6.49 0.42
C ARG A 89 -8.13 -5.90 -0.85
N ALA A 90 -8.80 -6.06 -1.99
CA ALA A 90 -8.38 -5.44 -3.24
C ALA A 90 -8.35 -3.91 -3.13
N PHE A 91 -9.42 -3.32 -2.62
CA PHE A 91 -9.49 -1.87 -2.39
C PHE A 91 -8.40 -1.37 -1.43
N ALA A 92 -8.11 -2.12 -0.36
CA ALA A 92 -7.03 -1.78 0.56
C ALA A 92 -5.66 -1.82 -0.16
N ALA A 93 -5.43 -2.80 -1.04
CA ALA A 93 -4.20 -2.88 -1.83
C ALA A 93 -4.04 -1.66 -2.75
N ASP A 94 -5.10 -1.27 -3.46
CA ASP A 94 -5.12 -0.09 -4.33
C ASP A 94 -4.81 1.19 -3.54
N LEU A 95 -5.45 1.36 -2.39
CA LEU A 95 -5.20 2.50 -1.51
C LEU A 95 -3.76 2.51 -0.99
N GLY A 96 -3.23 1.36 -0.60
CA GLY A 96 -1.84 1.22 -0.17
C GLY A 96 -0.85 1.58 -1.28
N ALA A 97 -1.12 1.15 -2.52
CA ALA A 97 -0.33 1.53 -3.70
C ALA A 97 -0.34 3.05 -3.92
N VAL A 98 -1.52 3.69 -3.84
CA VAL A 98 -1.65 5.16 -3.95
C VAL A 98 -0.87 5.88 -2.85
N VAL A 99 -0.94 5.41 -1.60
CA VAL A 99 -0.17 6.00 -0.48
C VAL A 99 1.33 5.86 -0.70
N ILE A 100 1.80 4.69 -1.13
CA ILE A 100 3.23 4.45 -1.44
C ILE A 100 3.69 5.39 -2.57
N HIS A 101 2.93 5.46 -3.66
CA HIS A 101 3.21 6.31 -4.80
C HIS A 101 3.27 7.80 -4.40
N HIS A 102 2.26 8.27 -3.67
CA HIS A 102 2.17 9.67 -3.25
C HIS A 102 3.30 10.04 -2.29
N ASN A 103 3.58 9.18 -1.32
CA ASN A 103 4.70 9.39 -0.39
C ASN A 103 6.02 9.48 -1.14
N ALA A 104 6.27 8.59 -2.10
CA ALA A 104 7.48 8.62 -2.92
C ALA A 104 7.66 9.94 -3.68
N GLY A 105 6.57 10.51 -4.22
CA GLY A 105 6.59 11.79 -4.93
C GLY A 105 6.77 13.02 -4.04
N LEU A 106 6.09 13.09 -2.89
CA LEU A 106 6.06 14.28 -2.02
C LEU A 106 7.44 14.67 -1.48
N SER A 107 8.29 13.71 -1.15
CA SER A 107 9.46 13.99 -0.33
C SER A 107 10.72 14.38 -1.10
N ARG A 108 10.63 14.51 -2.42
CA ARG A 108 11.78 14.92 -3.25
C ARG A 108 12.27 16.34 -3.00
N TRP A 109 11.45 17.16 -2.37
CA TRP A 109 11.73 18.57 -2.10
C TRP A 109 12.01 18.87 -0.62
N ALA A 110 12.19 17.83 0.21
CA ALA A 110 12.16 17.94 1.66
C ALA A 110 13.44 17.45 2.36
N ASP A 111 13.50 17.74 3.67
CA ASP A 111 14.49 17.42 4.70
C ASP A 111 15.41 16.18 4.44
N PRO A 112 16.75 16.30 4.68
CA PRO A 112 17.76 15.25 4.51
C PRO A 112 17.48 13.84 5.08
N GLY A 113 16.54 13.69 6.02
CA GLY A 113 16.14 12.41 6.62
C GLY A 113 14.84 11.80 6.06
N ILE A 114 14.29 12.38 4.98
CA ILE A 114 12.95 11.97 4.54
C ILE A 114 12.92 10.64 3.78
N PHE A 115 13.99 10.31 3.07
CA PHE A 115 14.11 9.06 2.34
C PHE A 115 14.02 7.82 3.25
N GLN A 116 14.65 7.85 4.43
CA GLN A 116 14.55 6.75 5.39
C GLN A 116 13.13 6.62 5.97
N ARG A 117 12.46 7.76 6.18
CA ARG A 117 11.07 7.78 6.66
C ARG A 117 10.11 7.21 5.62
N GLN A 118 10.28 7.55 4.34
CA GLN A 118 9.49 6.98 3.24
C GLN A 118 9.66 5.46 3.15
N ASP A 119 10.90 4.97 3.16
CA ASP A 119 11.17 3.54 3.08
C ASP A 119 10.57 2.80 4.29
N ALA A 120 10.58 3.42 5.48
CA ALA A 120 9.91 2.90 6.67
C ALA A 120 8.39 2.90 6.55
N GLN A 121 7.78 4.00 6.07
CA GLN A 121 6.34 4.11 5.84
C GLN A 121 5.85 3.09 4.80
N LYS A 122 6.57 2.92 3.69
CA LYS A 122 6.28 1.89 2.69
C LYS A 122 6.26 0.50 3.32
N ARG A 123 7.26 0.16 4.14
CA ARG A 123 7.29 -1.12 4.85
C ARG A 123 6.11 -1.30 5.80
N GLU A 124 5.69 -0.23 6.49
CA GLU A 124 4.53 -0.28 7.38
C GLU A 124 3.22 -0.51 6.64
N VAL A 125 3.02 0.20 5.52
CA VAL A 125 1.86 0.00 4.63
C VAL A 125 1.80 -1.45 4.14
N LEU A 126 2.90 -1.96 3.59
CA LEU A 126 2.96 -3.33 3.08
C LEU A 126 2.70 -4.37 4.17
N ARG A 127 3.27 -4.19 5.38
CA ARG A 127 3.00 -5.07 6.52
C ARG A 127 1.54 -5.03 6.95
N SER A 128 0.90 -3.87 6.89
CA SER A 128 -0.52 -3.70 7.23
C SER A 128 -1.42 -4.41 6.22
N LEU A 129 -1.12 -4.29 4.92
CA LEU A 129 -1.83 -5.02 3.86
C LEU A 129 -1.67 -6.54 4.00
N GLU A 130 -0.46 -7.01 4.33
CA GLU A 130 -0.20 -8.43 4.58
C GLU A 130 -1.05 -8.96 5.74
N LYS A 131 -1.12 -8.23 6.87
CA LYS A 131 -1.97 -8.57 8.01
C LYS A 131 -3.47 -8.60 7.68
N LEU A 132 -3.93 -7.80 6.71
CA LEU A 132 -5.31 -7.81 6.22
C LEU A 132 -5.61 -9.03 5.32
N GLY A 133 -4.60 -9.83 4.99
CA GLY A 133 -4.73 -10.98 4.11
C GLY A 133 -4.86 -10.59 2.64
N VAL A 134 -4.29 -9.44 2.25
CA VAL A 134 -4.14 -9.07 0.83
C VAL A 134 -3.29 -10.13 0.13
N SER A 135 -3.65 -10.49 -1.09
CA SER A 135 -2.96 -11.56 -1.82
C SER A 135 -1.49 -11.19 -2.14
N PRO A 136 -0.58 -12.17 -2.27
CA PRO A 136 0.81 -11.90 -2.63
C PRO A 136 0.98 -11.12 -3.95
N GLU A 137 0.08 -11.33 -4.92
CA GLU A 137 0.09 -10.61 -6.20
C GLU A 137 -0.23 -9.13 -6.02
N GLN A 138 -1.29 -8.80 -5.28
CA GLN A 138 -1.66 -7.42 -4.94
C GLN A 138 -0.59 -6.73 -4.09
N LEU A 139 0.05 -7.46 -3.17
CA LEU A 139 1.19 -6.94 -2.40
C LEU A 139 2.39 -6.61 -3.29
N ARG A 140 2.66 -7.43 -4.31
CA ARG A 140 3.73 -7.18 -5.29
C ARG A 140 3.44 -5.93 -6.12
N GLU A 141 2.20 -5.73 -6.54
CA GLU A 141 1.76 -4.52 -7.25
C GLU A 141 1.90 -3.26 -6.38
N ALA A 142 1.38 -3.30 -5.15
CA ALA A 142 1.51 -2.19 -4.20
C ALA A 142 2.98 -1.86 -3.89
N ARG A 143 3.85 -2.88 -3.78
CA ARG A 143 5.30 -2.70 -3.57
C ARG A 143 5.96 -1.96 -4.73
N ALA A 144 5.50 -2.17 -5.96
CA ALA A 144 6.04 -1.54 -7.16
C ALA A 144 5.43 -0.16 -7.46
N ALA A 145 4.51 0.35 -6.62
CA ALA A 145 3.83 1.62 -6.88
C ALA A 145 4.76 2.86 -6.90
N ASP A 146 5.93 2.78 -6.26
CA ASP A 146 6.97 3.81 -6.28
C ASP A 146 8.01 3.61 -7.38
N LYS A 147 7.87 2.59 -8.24
CA LYS A 147 8.90 2.20 -9.23
C LYS A 147 9.36 3.36 -10.10
N VAL A 148 8.44 4.20 -10.58
CA VAL A 148 8.79 5.35 -11.42
C VAL A 148 9.74 6.32 -10.69
N TYR A 149 9.52 6.55 -9.40
CA TYR A 149 10.34 7.43 -8.58
C TYR A 149 11.70 6.79 -8.30
N VAL A 150 11.71 5.51 -7.94
CA VAL A 150 12.93 4.76 -7.69
C VAL A 150 13.84 4.73 -8.93
N LEU A 151 13.28 4.44 -10.10
CA LEU A 151 14.03 4.43 -11.35
C LEU A 151 14.60 5.80 -11.69
N GLN A 152 13.86 6.88 -11.43
CA GLN A 152 14.36 8.23 -11.65
C GLN A 152 15.51 8.58 -10.70
N ASP A 153 15.47 8.19 -9.43
CA ASP A 153 16.56 8.42 -8.48
C ASP A 153 17.82 7.66 -8.91
N TYR A 154 17.69 6.36 -9.23
CA TYR A 154 18.81 5.57 -9.75
C TYR A 154 19.37 6.13 -11.06
N THR A 155 18.49 6.57 -11.97
CA THR A 155 18.89 7.22 -13.22
C THR A 155 19.74 8.45 -12.92
N SER A 156 19.32 9.30 -11.97
CA SER A 156 20.11 10.46 -11.54
C SER A 156 21.51 10.03 -11.06
N GLY A 157 21.60 9.00 -10.21
CA GLY A 157 22.87 8.49 -9.71
C GLY A 157 23.78 7.95 -10.82
N VAL A 158 23.25 7.14 -11.73
CA VAL A 158 24.02 6.63 -12.87
C VAL A 158 24.47 7.78 -13.78
N MET A 159 23.59 8.73 -14.12
CA MET A 159 23.94 9.88 -14.94
C MET A 159 25.01 10.77 -14.29
N SER A 160 24.97 10.93 -12.97
CA SER A 160 25.97 11.67 -12.19
C SER A 160 27.35 11.01 -12.24
N LEU A 161 27.41 9.68 -12.08
CA LEU A 161 28.64 8.90 -12.23
C LEU A 161 29.16 8.91 -13.68
N ILE A 162 28.27 8.79 -14.67
CA ILE A 162 28.63 8.90 -16.10
C ILE A 162 29.25 10.27 -16.38
N ARG A 163 28.65 11.36 -15.88
CA ARG A 163 29.22 12.71 -16.04
C ARG A 163 30.61 12.82 -15.42
N LYS A 164 30.83 12.20 -14.25
CA LYS A 164 32.12 12.20 -13.55
C LYS A 164 33.20 11.46 -14.35
N HIS A 165 32.90 10.26 -14.85
CA HIS A 165 33.85 9.43 -15.61
C HIS A 165 34.02 9.88 -17.06
N TYR A 166 33.01 10.53 -17.63
CA TYR A 166 32.97 11.00 -19.01
C TYR A 166 32.48 12.46 -19.09
N PRO A 167 33.34 13.46 -18.82
CA PRO A 167 32.94 14.88 -18.78
C PRO A 167 32.34 15.43 -20.09
N GLY A 168 32.62 14.79 -21.23
CA GLY A 168 32.06 15.13 -22.55
C GLY A 168 30.74 14.42 -22.92
N SER A 169 30.12 13.68 -22.00
CA SER A 169 28.93 12.84 -22.28
C SER A 169 27.60 13.60 -22.38
N ALA A 170 27.61 14.94 -22.30
CA ALA A 170 26.39 15.73 -22.15
C ALA A 170 25.35 15.51 -23.26
N GLU A 171 25.79 15.50 -24.52
CA GLU A 171 24.92 15.31 -25.68
C GLU A 171 24.24 13.93 -25.66
N ARG A 172 25.03 12.85 -25.51
CA ARG A 172 24.51 11.49 -25.44
C ARG A 172 23.58 11.24 -24.24
N ARG A 173 23.84 11.89 -23.10
CA ARG A 173 22.91 11.83 -21.96
C ARG A 173 21.57 12.48 -22.30
N ALA A 174 21.60 13.66 -22.93
CA ALA A 174 20.40 14.37 -23.35
C ALA A 174 19.60 13.58 -24.40
N GLU A 175 20.26 12.86 -25.31
CA GLU A 175 19.60 11.97 -26.28
C GLU A 175 18.79 10.89 -25.57
N VAL A 176 19.39 10.17 -24.62
CA VAL A 176 18.70 9.10 -23.86
C VAL A 176 17.54 9.64 -23.03
N GLU A 177 17.72 10.78 -22.37
CA GLU A 177 16.64 11.46 -21.63
C GLU A 177 15.50 11.88 -22.56
N THR A 178 15.82 12.42 -23.73
CA THR A 178 14.83 12.85 -24.73
C THR A 178 14.07 11.66 -25.30
N GLU A 179 14.77 10.57 -25.64
CA GLU A 179 14.16 9.34 -26.16
C GLU A 179 13.16 8.76 -25.15
N ALA A 180 13.58 8.55 -23.89
CA ALA A 180 12.72 7.99 -22.85
C ALA A 180 11.49 8.87 -22.59
N ARG A 181 11.70 10.20 -22.53
CA ARG A 181 10.61 11.17 -22.36
C ARG A 181 9.63 11.15 -23.54
N SER A 182 10.13 11.08 -24.77
CA SER A 182 9.30 11.01 -25.98
C SER A 182 8.45 9.74 -26.04
N ALA A 183 8.99 8.63 -25.50
CA ALA A 183 8.29 7.37 -25.38
C ALA A 183 7.34 7.29 -24.16
N GLY A 184 7.28 8.34 -23.32
CA GLY A 184 6.42 8.36 -22.13
C GLY A 184 6.76 7.28 -21.09
N ARG A 185 8.02 6.84 -21.04
CA ARG A 185 8.48 5.75 -20.16
C ARG A 185 9.67 6.20 -19.29
N PRO A 186 9.88 5.59 -18.11
CA PRO A 186 11.11 5.80 -17.36
C PRO A 186 12.33 5.28 -18.14
N ILE A 187 13.50 5.86 -17.84
CA ILE A 187 14.79 5.34 -18.29
C ILE A 187 15.05 4.02 -17.54
N THR A 188 15.36 2.96 -18.29
CA THR A 188 15.60 1.61 -17.78
C THR A 188 17.09 1.34 -17.56
N ALA A 189 17.41 0.25 -16.86
CA ALA A 189 18.80 -0.22 -16.79
C ALA A 189 19.40 -0.48 -18.18
N GLY A 190 18.60 -1.01 -19.11
CA GLY A 190 19.03 -1.30 -20.47
C GLY A 190 19.45 -0.04 -21.24
N ASP A 191 18.71 1.06 -21.09
CA ASP A 191 19.04 2.34 -21.73
C ASP A 191 20.36 2.91 -21.18
N LEU A 192 20.51 2.91 -19.85
CA LEU A 192 21.71 3.40 -19.17
C LEU A 192 22.94 2.55 -19.48
N ARG A 193 22.77 1.23 -19.61
CA ARG A 193 23.84 0.31 -19.99
C ARG A 193 24.30 0.57 -21.43
N LYS A 194 23.36 0.74 -22.38
CA LYS A 194 23.70 1.12 -23.76
C LYS A 194 24.48 2.44 -23.80
N LEU A 195 24.03 3.43 -23.04
CA LEU A 195 24.72 4.71 -22.91
C LEU A 195 26.14 4.53 -22.39
N ALA A 196 26.31 3.85 -21.25
CA ALA A 196 27.62 3.64 -20.64
C ALA A 196 28.59 2.92 -21.58
N VAL A 197 28.14 1.85 -22.24
CA VAL A 197 28.95 1.09 -23.22
C VAL A 197 29.33 1.97 -24.42
N SER A 198 28.43 2.84 -24.90
CA SER A 198 28.74 3.73 -26.02
C SER A 198 29.89 4.69 -25.69
N LEU A 199 30.03 5.10 -24.43
CA LEU A 199 31.00 6.08 -23.96
C LEU A 199 32.39 5.46 -23.69
N GLY A 200 32.47 4.14 -23.52
CA GLY A 200 33.72 3.41 -23.31
C GLY A 200 33.58 2.23 -22.34
N PRO A 201 34.70 1.75 -21.76
CA PRO A 201 34.68 0.69 -20.75
C PRO A 201 33.88 1.12 -19.52
N VAL A 202 32.84 0.35 -19.15
CA VAL A 202 31.92 0.70 -18.06
C VAL A 202 32.65 0.74 -16.71
N PRO A 203 32.64 1.86 -15.97
CA PRO A 203 33.28 1.96 -14.66
C PRO A 203 32.61 1.02 -13.64
N PRO A 204 33.35 0.47 -12.67
CA PRO A 204 32.79 -0.48 -11.71
C PRO A 204 31.62 0.07 -10.87
N ASP A 205 31.68 1.33 -10.47
CA ASP A 205 30.62 1.99 -9.69
C ASP A 205 29.34 2.20 -10.52
N VAL A 206 29.48 2.52 -11.81
CA VAL A 206 28.36 2.56 -12.77
C VAL A 206 27.75 1.17 -12.95
N ALA A 207 28.59 0.14 -13.16
CA ALA A 207 28.13 -1.24 -13.35
C ALA A 207 27.35 -1.75 -12.13
N GLU A 208 27.80 -1.42 -10.92
CA GLU A 208 27.15 -1.78 -9.67
C GLU A 208 25.78 -1.11 -9.50
N LEU A 209 25.63 0.19 -9.84
CA LEU A 209 24.31 0.84 -9.82
C LEU A 209 23.38 0.28 -10.91
N LEU A 210 23.90 -0.05 -12.10
CA LEU A 210 23.10 -0.71 -13.14
C LEU A 210 22.55 -2.06 -12.65
N ALA A 211 23.36 -2.85 -11.95
CA ALA A 211 22.91 -4.11 -11.36
C ALA A 211 21.84 -3.91 -10.26
N ASP A 212 21.91 -2.81 -9.51
CA ASP A 212 20.84 -2.45 -8.56
C ASP A 212 19.52 -2.14 -9.26
N ILE A 213 19.57 -1.42 -10.38
CA ILE A 213 18.38 -1.10 -11.19
C ILE A 213 17.79 -2.38 -11.78
N GLU A 214 18.60 -3.25 -12.38
CA GLU A 214 18.16 -4.52 -12.95
C GLU A 214 17.49 -5.40 -11.88
N HIS A 215 18.08 -5.47 -10.69
CA HIS A 215 17.50 -6.19 -9.57
C HIS A 215 16.16 -5.57 -9.13
N TYR A 216 16.09 -4.26 -9.00
CA TYR A 216 14.86 -3.57 -8.60
C TYR A 216 13.76 -3.69 -9.67
N GLU A 217 14.09 -3.62 -10.96
CA GLU A 217 13.15 -3.80 -12.06
C GLU A 217 12.49 -5.19 -12.04
N ALA A 218 13.26 -6.21 -11.67
CA ALA A 218 12.82 -7.61 -11.61
C ALA A 218 12.05 -7.95 -10.31
N HIS A 219 12.47 -7.41 -9.15
CA HIS A 219 11.97 -7.85 -7.85
C HIS A 219 11.14 -6.79 -7.10
N GLY A 220 11.25 -5.51 -7.47
CA GLY A 220 10.65 -4.39 -6.73
C GLY A 220 11.32 -4.10 -5.39
N GLU A 221 12.55 -4.60 -5.20
CA GLU A 221 13.34 -4.49 -3.96
C GLU A 221 14.75 -3.97 -4.26
N HIS A 222 15.36 -3.30 -3.28
CA HIS A 222 16.71 -2.77 -3.43
C HIS A 222 17.75 -3.85 -3.11
N ARG A 223 18.65 -4.14 -4.06
CA ARG A 223 19.75 -5.10 -3.87
C ARG A 223 20.71 -4.67 -2.75
N ARG A 224 20.95 -3.36 -2.64
CA ARG A 224 21.86 -2.72 -1.65
C ARG A 224 21.13 -1.58 -0.92
N PRO A 225 20.29 -1.90 0.08
CA PRO A 225 19.47 -0.90 0.78
C PRO A 225 20.29 0.22 1.43
N GLU A 226 21.50 -0.09 1.90
CA GLU A 226 22.44 0.84 2.51
C GLU A 226 23.01 1.86 1.51
N VAL A 227 23.18 1.47 0.24
CA VAL A 227 23.59 2.35 -0.86
C VAL A 227 22.39 3.20 -1.30
N TRP A 228 21.22 2.59 -1.42
CA TRP A 228 19.95 3.29 -1.71
C TRP A 228 19.62 4.36 -0.66
N ALA A 229 19.89 4.11 0.62
CA ALA A 229 19.68 5.07 1.70
C ALA A 229 20.56 6.34 1.57
N GLN A 230 21.65 6.27 0.78
CA GLN A 230 22.58 7.38 0.54
C GLN A 230 22.29 8.14 -0.77
N ARG A 231 21.19 7.80 -1.46
CA ARG A 231 20.81 8.37 -2.77
C ARG A 231 20.68 9.88 -2.83
N ARG A 232 20.55 10.56 -1.70
CA ARG A 232 20.54 12.03 -1.64
C ARG A 232 21.82 12.68 -2.21
N ASN A 233 22.91 11.91 -2.26
CA ASN A 233 24.21 12.38 -2.74
C ASN A 233 24.44 12.10 -4.24
N TRP A 234 23.43 11.57 -4.93
CA TRP A 234 23.50 11.19 -6.34
C TRP A 234 23.35 12.39 -7.28
#